data_AF-A0A497D7R8-F1
#
_entry.id   AF-A0A497D7R8-F1
#
_cell.length_a   1.000
_cell.length_b   1.000
_cell.length_c   1.000
_cell.angle_alpha   90.00
_cell.angle_beta   90.00
_cell.angle_gamma   90.00
#
_symmetry.space_group_name_H-M   'P 1'
#
loop_
_entity.id
_entity.type
_entity.pdbx_description
1 polymer ?
#
loop_
_entity_poly.entity_id
_entity_poly.type
_entity_poly.pdbx_seq_one_letter_code
_entity_poly.pdbx_strand_id
1 'polypeptide(L)'
;MQNEDDVRSLAKIIELLRAVSILIAIIHIYWFCYEAVQVGNINVGVVDKILLNFQKTTGLFSNPLWTKLICLLFIALSCLGTRGVKAEKITWIRINIFLIAGIVFFFFNGWILKLALPLLSQTSLYIFTIFVGYFFLLKAGLWMSRLLKNNLMKDVFNSENESFMQETQLMENEYSINLSTRFQYKGKLHEGWINVVNPFRASIVLGTPGSGKS
;
A
#
# COMPACT_ATOMS: atom_id res chain seq x y z
N MET A 1 -16.77 17.89 -8.57
CA MET A 1 -17.75 16.84 -8.96
C MET A 1 -17.10 15.70 -9.73
N GLN A 2 -16.60 15.88 -10.97
CA GLN A 2 -16.03 14.77 -11.76
C GLN A 2 -14.89 14.00 -11.06
N ASN A 3 -13.94 14.71 -10.42
CA ASN A 3 -12.88 14.07 -9.63
C ASN A 3 -13.39 13.31 -8.38
N GLU A 4 -14.54 13.66 -7.80
CA GLU A 4 -15.09 12.95 -6.64
C GLU A 4 -15.81 11.67 -7.07
N ASP A 5 -16.53 11.72 -8.19
CA ASP A 5 -17.19 10.55 -8.77
C ASP A 5 -16.17 9.51 -9.23
N ASP A 6 -15.05 9.93 -9.81
CA ASP A 6 -13.94 9.05 -10.21
C ASP A 6 -13.26 8.37 -9.01
N VAL A 7 -13.10 9.10 -7.90
CA VAL A 7 -12.55 8.53 -6.67
C VAL A 7 -13.53 7.52 -6.05
N ARG A 8 -14.83 7.81 -6.10
CA ARG A 8 -15.87 6.91 -5.60
C ARG A 8 -16.01 5.67 -6.47
N SER A 9 -15.90 5.79 -7.80
CA SER A 9 -15.93 4.65 -8.71
C SER A 9 -14.72 3.74 -8.50
N LEU A 10 -13.52 4.32 -8.33
CA LEU A 10 -12.32 3.57 -7.99
C LEU A 10 -12.47 2.80 -6.66
N ALA A 11 -13.03 3.44 -5.63
CA ALA A 11 -13.31 2.79 -4.34
C ALA A 11 -14.21 1.55 -4.50
N LYS A 12 -15.27 1.64 -5.29
CA LYS A 12 -16.17 0.50 -5.58
C LYS A 12 -15.44 -0.62 -6.31
N ILE A 13 -14.57 -0.30 -7.28
CA ILE A 13 -13.77 -1.31 -7.99
C ILE A 13 -12.85 -2.05 -7.02
N ILE A 14 -12.22 -1.34 -6.09
CA ILE A 14 -11.35 -1.95 -5.07
C ILE A 14 -12.12 -2.88 -4.14
N GLU A 15 -13.32 -2.47 -3.71
CA GLU A 15 -14.21 -3.30 -2.89
C GLU A 15 -14.65 -4.55 -3.65
N LEU A 16 -14.97 -4.42 -4.94
CA LEU A 16 -15.30 -5.54 -5.81
C LEU A 16 -14.12 -6.52 -5.93
N LEU A 17 -12.90 -6.03 -6.18
CA LEU A 17 -11.70 -6.88 -6.25
C LEU A 17 -11.48 -7.66 -4.95
N ARG A 18 -11.76 -7.05 -3.80
CA ARG A 18 -11.69 -7.74 -2.49
C ARG A 18 -12.80 -8.77 -2.32
N ALA A 19 -14.02 -8.47 -2.78
CA ALA A 19 -15.10 -9.46 -2.77
C ALA A 19 -14.76 -10.67 -3.65
N VAL A 20 -14.17 -10.42 -4.82
CA VAL A 20 -13.68 -11.47 -5.72
C VAL A 20 -12.56 -12.30 -5.08
N SER A 21 -11.59 -11.69 -4.37
CA SER A 21 -10.56 -12.47 -3.67
C SER A 21 -11.14 -13.39 -2.59
N ILE A 22 -12.15 -12.92 -1.83
CA ILE A 22 -12.87 -13.73 -0.85
C ILE A 22 -13.61 -14.88 -1.55
N LEU A 23 -14.31 -14.60 -2.64
CA LEU A 23 -15.03 -15.62 -3.41
C LEU A 23 -14.07 -16.71 -3.92
N ILE A 24 -12.90 -16.33 -4.43
CA ILE A 24 -11.87 -17.28 -4.88
C ILE A 24 -11.37 -18.14 -3.70
N ALA A 25 -11.18 -17.56 -2.51
CA ALA A 25 -10.79 -18.32 -1.31
C ALA A 25 -11.88 -19.32 -0.89
N ILE A 26 -13.15 -18.95 -0.98
CA ILE A 26 -14.29 -19.86 -0.70
C ILE A 26 -14.33 -20.99 -1.73
N ILE A 27 -14.19 -20.68 -3.02
CA ILE A 27 -14.14 -21.69 -4.09
C ILE A 27 -12.94 -22.64 -3.89
N HIS A 28 -11.79 -22.10 -3.48
CA HIS A 28 -10.61 -22.90 -3.15
C HIS A 28 -10.92 -23.90 -2.02
N ILE A 29 -11.51 -23.44 -0.92
CA ILE A 29 -11.91 -24.31 0.19
C ILE A 29 -12.93 -25.35 -0.28
N TYR A 30 -13.93 -24.93 -1.04
CA TYR A 30 -14.96 -25.83 -1.56
C TYR A 30 -14.38 -26.97 -2.40
N TRP A 31 -13.45 -26.66 -3.31
CA TRP A 31 -12.84 -27.66 -4.19
C TRP A 31 -11.89 -28.61 -3.44
N PHE A 32 -10.96 -28.05 -2.65
CA PHE A 32 -9.92 -28.86 -2.00
C PHE A 32 -10.38 -29.55 -0.70
N CYS A 33 -11.53 -29.17 -0.17
CA CYS A 33 -12.17 -29.85 0.97
C CYS A 33 -13.53 -30.46 0.59
N TYR A 34 -13.71 -30.81 -0.68
CA TYR A 34 -15.00 -31.31 -1.20
C TYR A 34 -15.49 -32.57 -0.49
N GLU A 35 -14.59 -33.46 -0.04
CA GLU A 35 -14.96 -34.65 0.74
C GLU A 35 -15.73 -34.30 2.02
N ALA A 36 -15.31 -33.24 2.73
CA ALA A 36 -16.03 -32.77 3.93
C ALA A 36 -17.39 -32.14 3.59
N VAL A 37 -17.50 -31.50 2.41
CA VAL A 37 -18.76 -30.95 1.90
C VAL A 37 -19.76 -32.08 1.58
N GLN A 38 -19.27 -33.18 1.00
CA GLN A 38 -20.09 -34.37 0.74
C GLN A 38 -20.60 -35.02 2.04
N VAL A 39 -19.73 -35.21 3.05
CA VAL A 39 -20.13 -35.73 4.36
C VAL A 39 -21.14 -34.81 5.05
N GLY A 40 -21.03 -33.49 4.85
CA GLY A 40 -21.98 -32.51 5.35
C GLY A 40 -23.33 -32.48 4.64
N ASN A 41 -23.55 -33.30 3.59
CA ASN A 41 -24.75 -33.29 2.73
C ASN A 41 -25.07 -31.93 2.10
N ILE A 42 -24.07 -31.06 1.93
CA ILE A 42 -24.23 -29.76 1.28
C ILE A 42 -24.09 -29.99 -0.24
N ASN A 43 -25.18 -30.34 -0.91
CA ASN A 43 -25.16 -30.55 -2.36
C ASN A 43 -25.61 -29.28 -3.10
N VAL A 44 -24.65 -28.60 -3.74
CA VAL A 44 -24.93 -27.48 -4.65
C VAL A 44 -24.54 -27.87 -6.07
N GLY A 45 -25.31 -28.76 -6.68
CA GLY A 45 -25.00 -29.32 -8.01
C GLY A 45 -24.80 -28.30 -9.14
N VAL A 46 -25.29 -27.06 -8.99
CA VAL A 46 -24.98 -25.96 -9.93
C VAL A 46 -23.51 -25.52 -9.81
N VAL A 47 -23.00 -25.36 -8.59
CA VAL A 47 -21.60 -24.98 -8.33
C VAL A 47 -20.65 -26.06 -8.83
N ASP A 48 -20.98 -27.34 -8.57
CA ASP A 48 -20.17 -28.48 -9.05
C ASP A 48 -20.02 -28.47 -10.56
N LYS A 49 -21.12 -28.27 -11.31
CA LYS A 49 -21.09 -28.19 -12.77
C LYS A 49 -20.22 -27.04 -13.27
N ILE A 50 -20.33 -25.86 -12.64
CA ILE A 50 -19.52 -24.69 -13.00
C ILE A 50 -18.04 -24.97 -12.78
N LEU A 51 -17.67 -25.45 -11.59
CA LEU A 51 -16.26 -25.69 -11.25
C LEU A 51 -15.64 -26.81 -12.09
N LEU A 52 -16.39 -27.87 -12.39
CA LEU A 52 -15.95 -28.95 -13.29
C LEU A 52 -15.71 -28.44 -14.72
N ASN A 53 -16.55 -27.55 -15.24
CA ASN A 53 -16.33 -26.94 -16.55
C ASN A 53 -15.08 -26.05 -16.55
N PHE A 54 -14.89 -25.23 -15.52
CA PHE A 54 -13.67 -24.44 -15.35
C PHE A 54 -12.42 -25.34 -15.30
N GLN A 55 -12.48 -26.44 -14.56
CA GLN A 55 -11.37 -27.38 -14.47
C GLN A 55 -11.06 -28.01 -15.82
N LYS A 56 -12.07 -28.43 -16.60
CA LYS A 56 -11.88 -29.02 -17.93
C LYS A 56 -11.18 -28.07 -18.90
N THR A 57 -11.48 -26.77 -18.84
CA THR A 57 -10.92 -25.77 -19.76
C THR A 57 -9.58 -25.19 -19.31
N THR A 58 -9.40 -24.97 -18.00
CA THR A 58 -8.25 -24.19 -17.49
C THR A 58 -7.26 -25.01 -16.68
N GLY A 59 -7.65 -26.18 -16.16
CA GLY A 59 -6.82 -26.97 -15.25
C GLY A 59 -6.51 -26.25 -13.91
N LEU A 60 -7.22 -25.16 -13.59
CA LEU A 60 -6.91 -24.26 -12.49
C LEU A 60 -6.86 -24.95 -11.11
N PHE A 61 -7.70 -25.96 -10.91
CA PHE A 61 -7.84 -26.68 -9.66
C PHE A 61 -6.95 -27.93 -9.57
N SER A 62 -6.07 -28.15 -10.55
CA SER A 62 -5.10 -29.25 -10.52
C SER A 62 -4.09 -29.14 -9.37
N ASN A 63 -3.75 -27.91 -8.96
CA ASN A 63 -2.81 -27.65 -7.88
C ASN A 63 -3.37 -26.53 -6.97
N PRO A 64 -3.41 -26.73 -5.64
CA PRO A 64 -3.79 -25.70 -4.68
C PRO A 64 -3.05 -24.37 -4.85
N LEU A 65 -1.81 -24.40 -5.37
CA LEU A 65 -1.00 -23.20 -5.57
C LEU A 65 -1.62 -22.22 -6.56
N TRP A 66 -2.24 -22.69 -7.66
CA TRP A 66 -2.76 -21.80 -8.71
C TRP A 66 -3.89 -20.92 -8.21
N THR A 67 -4.89 -21.53 -7.57
CA THR A 67 -6.03 -20.82 -6.98
C THR A 67 -5.58 -19.86 -5.86
N LYS A 68 -4.56 -20.22 -5.09
CA LYS A 68 -3.94 -19.33 -4.08
C LYS A 68 -3.21 -18.15 -4.71
N LEU A 69 -2.49 -18.35 -5.80
CA LEU A 69 -1.81 -17.27 -6.53
C LEU A 69 -2.81 -16.27 -7.12
N ILE A 70 -3.91 -16.74 -7.71
CA ILE A 70 -4.98 -15.85 -8.18
C ILE A 70 -5.62 -15.11 -7.01
N CYS A 71 -5.91 -15.78 -5.89
CA CYS A 71 -6.43 -15.11 -4.70
C CYS A 71 -5.48 -14.01 -4.21
N LEU A 72 -4.17 -14.30 -4.14
CA LEU A 72 -3.14 -13.33 -3.76
C LEU A 72 -3.07 -12.13 -4.73
N LEU A 73 -3.21 -12.38 -6.04
CA LEU A 73 -3.24 -11.32 -7.05
C LEU A 73 -4.41 -10.35 -6.79
N PHE A 74 -5.63 -10.86 -6.58
CA PHE A 74 -6.78 -10.02 -6.28
C PHE A 74 -6.65 -9.30 -4.93
N ILE A 75 -6.05 -9.93 -3.90
CA ILE A 75 -5.69 -9.26 -2.65
C ILE A 75 -4.77 -8.07 -2.93
N ALA A 76 -3.68 -8.30 -3.67
CA ALA A 76 -2.69 -7.26 -4.00
C ALA A 76 -3.34 -6.09 -4.74
N LEU A 77 -4.11 -6.38 -5.79
CA LEU A 77 -4.85 -5.36 -6.56
C LEU A 77 -5.85 -4.59 -5.68
N SER A 78 -6.56 -5.28 -4.79
CA SER A 78 -7.49 -4.64 -3.84
C SER A 78 -6.78 -3.77 -2.78
N CYS A 79 -5.48 -3.94 -2.56
CA CYS A 79 -4.74 -3.14 -1.58
C CYS A 79 -4.22 -1.83 -2.19
N LEU A 80 -3.74 -1.85 -3.44
CA LEU A 80 -3.11 -0.71 -4.11
C LEU A 80 -4.01 0.53 -4.19
N GLY A 81 -5.32 0.34 -4.36
CA GLY A 81 -6.24 1.45 -4.53
C GLY A 81 -6.74 2.09 -3.23
N THR A 82 -6.58 1.42 -2.07
CA THR A 82 -7.17 1.92 -0.82
C THR A 82 -6.54 3.23 -0.35
N ARG A 83 -7.38 4.21 0.04
CA ARG A 83 -6.93 5.41 0.76
C ARG A 83 -6.92 5.06 2.25
N GLY A 84 -5.72 5.01 2.84
CA GLY A 84 -5.60 4.76 4.28
C GLY A 84 -5.84 6.02 5.08
N VAL A 85 -6.71 5.94 6.08
CA VAL A 85 -6.82 6.96 7.14
C VAL A 85 -5.53 6.89 7.98
N LYS A 86 -4.83 8.02 8.12
CA LYS A 86 -3.60 8.14 8.93
C LYS A 86 -3.95 7.90 10.40
N ALA A 87 -3.54 6.76 10.97
CA ALA A 87 -3.78 6.50 12.41
C ALA A 87 -2.83 5.50 13.10
N GLU A 88 -1.88 4.85 12.42
CA GLU A 88 -0.96 3.92 13.10
C GLU A 88 0.49 4.18 12.72
N LYS A 89 1.39 4.21 13.71
CA LYS A 89 2.85 4.13 13.53
C LYS A 89 3.20 2.73 12.99
N ILE A 90 2.98 2.52 11.70
CA ILE A 90 3.27 1.26 11.04
C ILE A 90 4.75 1.27 10.62
N THR A 91 5.51 0.31 11.11
CA THR A 91 6.91 0.09 10.72
C THR A 91 7.02 -0.97 9.64
N TRP A 92 8.02 -0.86 8.76
CA TRP A 92 8.33 -1.90 7.76
C TRP A 92 8.56 -3.28 8.39
N ILE A 93 9.11 -3.33 9.60
CA ILE A 93 9.32 -4.58 10.34
C ILE A 93 7.98 -5.29 10.59
N ARG A 94 6.96 -4.56 11.08
CA ARG A 94 5.63 -5.13 11.34
C ARG A 94 4.96 -5.62 10.07
N ILE A 95 5.11 -4.89 8.96
CA ILE A 95 4.57 -5.30 7.64
C ILE A 95 5.21 -6.62 7.21
N ASN A 96 6.53 -6.75 7.29
CA ASN A 96 7.25 -7.96 6.89
C ASN A 96 6.85 -9.17 7.75
N ILE A 97 6.69 -9.01 9.06
CA ILE A 97 6.25 -10.09 9.96
C ILE A 97 4.87 -10.61 9.53
N PHE A 98 3.90 -9.71 9.31
CA PHE A 98 2.55 -10.10 8.87
C PHE A 98 2.56 -10.71 7.47
N LEU A 99 3.39 -10.18 6.55
CA LEU A 99 3.51 -10.71 5.21
C LEU A 99 4.08 -12.14 5.22
N ILE A 100 5.17 -12.38 5.95
CA ILE A 100 5.80 -13.70 6.07
C ILE A 100 4.83 -14.68 6.74
N ALA A 101 4.21 -14.29 7.87
CA ALA A 101 3.23 -15.12 8.54
C ALA A 101 2.05 -15.46 7.61
N GLY A 102 1.55 -14.47 6.86
CA GLY A 102 0.49 -14.66 5.87
C GLY A 102 0.88 -15.65 4.78
N ILE A 103 2.08 -15.51 4.20
CA ILE A 103 2.59 -16.43 3.18
C ILE A 103 2.71 -17.85 3.73
N VAL A 104 3.28 -18.02 4.94
CA VAL A 104 3.44 -19.33 5.58
C VAL A 104 2.09 -19.99 5.82
N PHE A 105 1.15 -19.30 6.48
CA PHE A 105 -0.17 -19.87 6.76
C PHE A 105 -0.99 -20.15 5.50
N PHE A 106 -0.88 -19.32 4.46
CA PHE A 106 -1.68 -19.44 3.25
C PHE A 106 -1.12 -20.46 2.25
N PHE A 107 0.19 -20.47 2.01
CA PHE A 107 0.82 -21.35 1.01
C PHE A 107 1.35 -22.67 1.60
N PHE A 108 1.95 -22.64 2.80
CA PHE A 108 2.60 -23.80 3.43
C PHE A 108 1.67 -24.62 4.32
N ASN A 109 0.42 -24.81 3.91
CA ASN A 109 -0.58 -25.61 4.63
C ASN A 109 -1.04 -26.87 3.87
N GLY A 110 -0.46 -27.15 2.68
CA GLY A 110 -0.84 -28.32 1.87
C GLY A 110 -0.53 -29.68 2.52
N TRP A 111 0.42 -29.71 3.47
CA TRP A 111 0.72 -30.91 4.25
C TRP A 111 -0.42 -31.31 5.19
N ILE A 112 -1.27 -30.36 5.61
CA ILE A 112 -2.43 -30.62 6.47
C ILE A 112 -3.41 -31.57 5.77
N LEU A 113 -3.59 -31.42 4.45
CA LEU A 113 -4.42 -32.30 3.63
C LEU A 113 -3.88 -33.73 3.48
N LYS A 114 -2.66 -34.01 3.98
CA LYS A 114 -2.05 -35.35 3.96
C LYS A 114 -1.93 -35.99 5.34
N LEU A 115 -2.31 -35.28 6.41
CA LEU A 115 -2.27 -35.82 7.77
C LEU A 115 -3.35 -36.89 7.96
N ALA A 116 -3.01 -37.97 8.68
CA ALA A 116 -3.95 -39.00 9.09
C ALA A 116 -4.82 -38.52 10.28
N LEU A 117 -5.61 -37.48 10.05
CA LEU A 117 -6.57 -36.93 11.01
C LEU A 117 -8.00 -37.28 10.58
N PRO A 118 -8.97 -37.24 11.51
CA PRO A 118 -10.38 -37.27 11.14
C PRO A 118 -10.69 -36.16 10.13
N LEU A 119 -11.45 -36.48 9.08
CA LEU A 119 -11.75 -35.59 7.95
C LEU A 119 -12.20 -34.19 8.40
N LEU A 120 -13.11 -34.14 9.38
CA LEU A 120 -13.64 -32.87 9.89
C LEU A 120 -12.54 -32.01 10.55
N SER A 121 -11.70 -32.61 11.40
CA SER A 121 -10.58 -31.91 12.07
C SER A 121 -9.54 -31.43 11.07
N GLN A 122 -9.23 -32.26 10.06
CA GLN A 122 -8.31 -31.93 8.99
C GLN A 122 -8.79 -30.73 8.16
N THR A 123 -10.05 -30.76 7.72
CA THR A 123 -10.69 -29.66 6.98
C THR A 123 -10.78 -28.40 7.82
N SER A 124 -11.21 -28.48 9.08
CA SER A 124 -11.28 -27.31 9.96
C SER A 124 -9.91 -26.65 10.15
N LEU A 125 -8.85 -27.43 10.37
CA LEU A 125 -7.50 -26.91 10.50
C LEU A 125 -7.01 -26.26 9.19
N TYR A 126 -7.27 -26.89 8.05
CA TYR A 126 -6.92 -26.34 6.74
C TYR A 126 -7.62 -24.98 6.51
N ILE A 127 -8.94 -24.92 6.71
CA ILE A 127 -9.73 -23.68 6.57
C ILE A 127 -9.21 -22.59 7.51
N PHE A 128 -8.91 -22.95 8.76
CA PHE A 128 -8.38 -22.00 9.73
C PHE A 128 -7.06 -21.38 9.26
N THR A 129 -6.12 -22.20 8.77
CA THR A 129 -4.84 -21.68 8.24
C THR A 129 -5.03 -20.79 7.00
N ILE A 130 -5.95 -21.15 6.09
CA ILE A 130 -6.29 -20.32 4.93
C ILE A 130 -6.86 -18.97 5.39
N PHE A 131 -7.78 -18.97 6.35
CA PHE A 131 -8.41 -17.76 6.87
C PHE A 131 -7.40 -16.83 7.56
N VAL A 132 -6.58 -17.38 8.46
CA VAL A 132 -5.52 -16.62 9.15
C VAL A 132 -4.50 -16.08 8.15
N GLY A 133 -4.05 -16.91 7.20
CA GLY A 133 -3.13 -16.51 6.14
C GLY A 133 -3.69 -15.37 5.28
N TYR A 134 -4.94 -15.52 4.82
CA TYR A 134 -5.64 -14.49 4.05
C TYR A 134 -5.73 -13.17 4.81
N PHE A 135 -6.12 -13.20 6.08
CA PHE A 135 -6.25 -12.00 6.90
C PHE A 135 -4.91 -11.27 7.08
N PHE A 136 -3.83 -12.01 7.35
CA PHE A 136 -2.49 -11.43 7.46
C PHE A 136 -1.97 -10.85 6.14
N LEU A 137 -2.19 -11.53 5.01
CA LEU A 137 -1.85 -11.01 3.69
C LEU A 137 -2.61 -9.71 3.38
N LEU A 138 -3.91 -9.67 3.67
CA LEU A 138 -4.74 -8.47 3.47
C LEU A 138 -4.25 -7.31 4.36
N LYS A 139 -4.00 -7.56 5.66
CA LYS A 139 -3.48 -6.53 6.58
C LYS A 139 -2.12 -6.01 6.15
N ALA A 140 -1.19 -6.89 5.79
CA ALA A 140 0.13 -6.51 5.29
C ALA A 140 0.04 -5.69 4.00
N GLY A 141 -0.79 -6.10 3.04
CA GLY A 141 -0.99 -5.38 1.79
C GLY A 141 -1.59 -3.97 1.98
N LEU A 142 -2.58 -3.84 2.88
CA LEU A 142 -3.17 -2.53 3.22
C LEU A 142 -2.13 -1.61 3.86
N TRP A 143 -1.34 -2.12 4.80
CA TRP A 143 -0.27 -1.35 5.45
C TRP A 143 0.84 -0.96 4.47
N MET A 144 1.26 -1.87 3.60
CA MET A 144 2.27 -1.62 2.57
C MET A 144 1.81 -0.54 1.58
N SER A 145 0.58 -0.64 1.06
CA SER A 145 -0.02 0.35 0.17
C SER A 145 -0.05 1.76 0.78
N ARG A 146 -0.36 1.85 2.08
CA ARG A 146 -0.34 3.12 2.83
C ARG A 146 1.06 3.73 2.91
N LEU A 147 2.05 2.93 3.27
CA LEU A 147 3.42 3.40 3.47
C LEU A 147 4.08 3.83 2.15
N LEU A 148 3.84 3.09 1.08
CA LEU A 148 4.29 3.46 -0.27
C LEU A 148 3.70 4.80 -0.73
N LYS A 149 2.39 5.01 -0.54
CA LYS A 149 1.75 6.28 -0.90
C LYS A 149 2.27 7.47 -0.09
N ASN A 150 2.55 7.26 1.19
CA ASN A 150 3.08 8.33 2.06
C ASN A 150 4.52 8.72 1.71
N ASN A 151 5.34 7.77 1.23
CA ASN A 151 6.70 8.07 0.77
C ASN A 151 6.75 8.68 -0.64
N LEU A 152 5.80 8.32 -1.51
CA LEU A 152 5.71 8.84 -2.89
C LEU A 152 5.14 10.27 -2.93
N MET A 153 4.18 10.58 -2.06
CA MET A 153 3.72 11.94 -1.80
C MET A 153 4.74 12.63 -0.88
N LYS A 154 5.96 12.88 -1.37
CA LYS A 154 6.85 13.86 -0.75
C LYS A 154 6.02 15.14 -0.63
N ASP A 155 5.85 15.59 0.60
CA ASP A 155 5.02 16.74 0.97
C ASP A 155 5.15 17.88 -0.05
N VAL A 156 4.03 18.45 -0.50
CA VAL A 156 4.06 19.62 -1.39
C VAL A 156 4.76 20.78 -0.66
N PHE A 157 4.66 20.81 0.66
CA PHE A 157 5.40 21.69 1.58
C PHE A 157 6.69 21.01 2.10
N ASN A 158 7.44 20.35 1.22
CA ASN A 158 8.78 19.90 1.57
C ASN A 158 9.75 21.07 1.45
N SER A 159 10.69 21.19 2.39
CA SER A 159 11.82 22.14 2.34
C SER A 159 12.52 22.20 0.96
N GLU A 160 12.59 21.09 0.21
CA GLU A 160 13.10 21.09 -1.17
C GLU A 160 12.16 21.78 -2.18
N ASN A 161 10.85 21.62 -2.05
CA ASN A 161 9.87 22.26 -2.93
C ASN A 161 9.66 23.74 -2.60
N GLU A 162 9.88 24.14 -1.35
CA GLU A 162 9.90 25.55 -0.93
C GLU A 162 11.27 26.22 -1.18
N SER A 163 12.29 25.45 -1.54
CA SER A 163 13.61 25.99 -1.86
C SER A 163 13.68 26.52 -3.29
N PHE A 164 14.27 27.71 -3.45
CA PHE A 164 14.54 28.34 -4.73
C PHE A 164 16.01 28.76 -4.84
N MET A 165 16.50 28.86 -6.08
CA MET A 165 17.87 29.33 -6.33
C MET A 165 17.96 30.82 -5.97
N GLN A 166 18.85 31.16 -5.04
CA GLN A 166 19.17 32.54 -4.69
C GLN A 166 20.40 33.01 -5.48
N GLU A 167 20.66 34.32 -5.47
CA GLU A 167 21.82 34.90 -6.13
C GLU A 167 23.12 34.41 -5.47
N THR A 168 24.07 33.98 -6.30
CA THR A 168 25.36 33.41 -5.85
C THR A 168 26.53 34.32 -6.18
N GLN A 169 26.32 35.31 -7.06
CA GLN A 169 27.33 36.27 -7.42
C GLN A 169 27.26 37.49 -6.50
N LEU A 170 28.43 37.93 -6.04
CA LEU A 170 28.60 39.17 -5.31
C LEU A 170 28.59 40.33 -6.32
N MET A 171 27.66 41.28 -6.16
CA MET A 171 27.57 42.47 -7.00
C MET A 171 27.95 43.71 -6.20
N GLU A 172 29.13 44.26 -6.47
CA GLU A 172 29.68 45.40 -5.73
C GLU A 172 29.58 46.71 -6.52
N ASN A 173 29.29 47.80 -5.81
CA ASN A 173 29.49 49.17 -6.25
C ASN A 173 29.83 50.06 -5.04
N GLU A 174 30.03 51.36 -5.25
CA GLU A 174 30.40 52.33 -4.19
C GLU A 174 29.39 52.37 -3.02
N TYR A 175 28.17 51.90 -3.24
CA TYR A 175 27.03 52.10 -2.37
C TYR A 175 26.29 50.81 -2.00
N SER A 176 26.80 49.65 -2.42
CA SER A 176 26.14 48.38 -2.29
C SER A 176 26.32 47.84 -0.89
N ILE A 177 25.28 47.22 -0.36
CA ILE A 177 25.34 46.46 0.89
C ILE A 177 25.15 45.00 0.51
N ASN A 178 26.16 44.17 0.80
CA ASN A 178 26.17 42.77 0.44
C ASN A 178 26.16 41.92 1.71
N LEU A 179 25.13 41.09 1.87
CA LEU A 179 24.99 40.19 3.02
C LEU A 179 25.24 38.76 2.59
N SER A 180 26.22 38.10 3.19
CA SER A 180 26.49 36.69 2.94
C SER A 180 25.36 35.83 3.51
N THR A 181 24.85 34.88 2.72
CA THR A 181 23.80 33.96 3.13
C THR A 181 24.18 32.51 2.81
N ARG A 182 23.48 31.58 3.46
CA ARG A 182 23.49 30.16 3.09
C ARG A 182 22.06 29.73 2.84
N PHE A 183 21.83 29.09 1.70
CA PHE A 183 20.52 28.58 1.33
C PHE A 183 20.61 27.14 0.86
N GLN A 184 19.54 26.37 1.05
CA GLN A 184 19.47 25.01 0.57
C GLN A 184 18.74 25.02 -0.78
N TYR A 185 19.26 24.33 -1.79
CA TYR A 185 18.59 24.16 -3.08
C TYR A 185 18.92 22.77 -3.64
N LYS A 186 17.90 22.02 -4.07
CA LYS A 186 18.04 20.62 -4.57
C LYS A 186 18.87 19.72 -3.62
N GLY A 187 18.63 19.84 -2.32
CA GLY A 187 19.29 19.01 -1.31
C GLY A 187 20.75 19.36 -1.02
N LYS A 188 21.30 20.41 -1.64
CA LYS A 188 22.66 20.90 -1.39
C LYS A 188 22.62 22.25 -0.68
N LEU A 189 23.60 22.49 0.19
CA LEU A 189 23.82 23.80 0.79
C LEU A 189 24.65 24.63 -0.19
N HIS A 190 24.17 25.83 -0.50
CA HIS A 190 24.81 26.79 -1.35
C HIS A 190 25.13 28.06 -0.56
N GLU A 191 26.27 28.67 -0.85
CA GLU A 191 26.57 30.01 -0.39
C GLU A 191 25.99 31.01 -1.38
N GLY A 192 25.40 32.09 -0.86
CA GLY A 192 24.70 33.10 -1.63
C GLY A 192 24.94 34.50 -1.09
N TRP A 193 24.44 35.48 -1.84
CA TRP A 193 24.56 36.89 -1.50
C TRP A 193 23.23 37.60 -1.67
N ILE A 194 22.83 38.36 -0.65
CA ILE A 194 21.78 39.37 -0.81
C ILE A 194 22.49 40.68 -1.16
N ASN A 195 22.39 41.07 -2.43
CA ASN A 195 23.01 42.28 -2.97
C ASN A 195 21.99 43.44 -2.98
N VAL A 196 22.15 44.42 -2.08
CA VAL A 196 21.36 45.66 -2.07
C VAL A 196 22.17 46.74 -2.78
N VAL A 197 21.98 46.86 -4.10
CA VAL A 197 22.89 47.61 -5.00
C VAL A 197 22.73 49.14 -4.91
N ASN A 198 21.58 49.66 -4.47
CA ASN A 198 21.35 51.11 -4.41
C ASN A 198 20.32 51.48 -3.32
N PRO A 199 20.74 51.68 -2.06
CA PRO A 199 19.84 51.90 -0.92
C PRO A 199 19.43 53.38 -0.70
N PHE A 200 19.48 54.27 -1.70
CA PHE A 200 19.34 55.73 -1.48
C PHE A 200 17.92 56.32 -1.45
N ARG A 201 16.87 55.55 -1.74
CA ARG A 201 15.50 56.08 -1.76
C ARG A 201 14.74 55.79 -0.47
N ALA A 202 14.15 54.61 -0.42
CA ALA A 202 13.39 54.13 0.72
C ALA A 202 13.68 52.63 0.84
N SER A 203 14.42 52.27 1.88
CA SER A 203 14.72 50.89 2.22
C SER A 203 13.83 50.51 3.41
N ILE A 204 12.92 49.57 3.20
CA ILE A 204 11.98 49.13 4.23
C ILE A 204 12.41 47.75 4.70
N VAL A 205 12.67 47.62 6.01
CA VAL A 205 12.92 46.33 6.66
C VAL A 205 11.70 45.98 7.51
N LEU A 206 10.90 45.03 7.03
CA LEU A 206 9.70 44.54 7.72
C LEU A 206 9.99 43.26 8.50
N GLY A 207 9.42 43.13 9.69
CA GLY A 207 9.49 41.89 10.45
C GLY A 207 8.71 41.96 11.76
N THR A 208 8.44 40.81 12.36
CA THR A 208 7.71 40.69 13.62
C THR A 208 8.54 41.15 14.83
N PRO A 209 7.92 41.50 15.98
CA PRO A 209 8.67 41.79 17.20
C PRO A 209 9.61 40.63 17.58
N GLY A 210 10.85 40.94 17.97
CA GLY A 210 11.87 39.93 18.29
C GLY A 210 12.67 39.38 17.10
N SER A 211 12.42 39.81 15.87
CA SER A 211 13.13 39.33 14.67
C SER A 211 14.51 39.97 14.42
N GLY A 212 15.10 40.66 15.41
CA GLY A 212 16.44 41.27 15.29
C GLY A 212 16.56 42.47 14.34
N LYS A 213 15.54 43.34 14.24
CA LYS A 213 15.55 44.53 13.36
C LYS A 213 16.15 45.80 13.99
N SER A 214 16.36 45.78 15.30
CA SER A 214 16.90 46.86 16.12
C SER A 214 18.41 46.72 16.29
#